data_AF-A0A6L8N9T4-F1
#
_entry.id   AF-A0A6L8N9T4-F1
#
_cell.length_a   1.000
_cell.length_b   1.000
_cell.length_c   1.000
_cell.angle_alpha   90.00
_cell.angle_beta   90.00
_cell.angle_gamma   90.00
#
_symmetry.space_group_name_H-M   'P 1'
#
loop_
_entity.id
_entity.type
_entity.pdbx_description
1 polymer ?
#
loop_
_entity_poly.entity_id
_entity_poly.type
_entity_poly.pdbx_seq_one_letter_code
_entity_poly.pdbx_strand_id
1 'polypeptide(L)'
;MTDKTPAKLADDAYEALRALNHATLAPTRGDEDWEFPGDAYSVVGNLSQAAMVLPQALEQTEALVKHLEASGNLRSDRNTLDTDLAATYDGLAEAKAAAQTLFEALNRAHSGLSPIAYKD
;
A
#
# COMPACT_ATOMS: atom_id res chain seq x y z
N MET A 1 7.90 -12.39 16.72
CA MET A 1 6.62 -11.81 16.28
C MET A 1 6.54 -10.42 16.87
N THR A 2 6.18 -9.41 16.10
CA THR A 2 6.02 -8.05 16.62
C THR A 2 4.81 -8.03 17.56
N ASP A 3 4.93 -7.45 18.76
CA ASP A 3 3.82 -7.27 19.71
C ASP A 3 2.78 -6.21 19.24
N LYS A 4 2.75 -5.92 17.93
CA LYS A 4 1.94 -4.85 17.33
C LYS A 4 0.62 -5.42 16.81
N THR A 5 -0.46 -4.69 17.03
CA THR A 5 -1.76 -5.01 16.44
C THR A 5 -1.73 -4.75 14.92
N PRO A 6 -2.63 -5.37 14.13
CA PRO A 6 -2.76 -5.07 12.70
C PRO A 6 -2.96 -3.57 12.41
N ALA A 7 -3.74 -2.88 13.25
CA ALA A 7 -3.94 -1.44 13.12
C ALA A 7 -2.64 -0.65 13.30
N LYS A 8 -1.79 -1.02 14.26
CA LYS A 8 -0.50 -0.36 14.46
C LYS A 8 0.48 -0.63 13.31
N LEU A 9 0.43 -1.82 12.71
CA LEU A 9 1.23 -2.14 11.52
C LEU A 9 0.79 -1.31 10.30
N ALA A 10 -0.52 -1.10 10.11
CA ALA A 10 -1.03 -0.22 9.06
C ALA A 10 -0.62 1.25 9.29
N ASP A 11 -0.67 1.72 10.53
CA ASP A 11 -0.17 3.04 10.93
C ASP A 11 1.33 3.22 10.66
N ASP A 12 2.15 2.21 11.00
CA ASP A 12 3.59 2.22 10.69
C ASP A 12 3.85 2.29 9.18
N ALA A 13 3.03 1.61 8.36
CA ALA A 13 3.14 1.69 6.91
C ALA A 13 2.82 3.11 6.38
N TYR A 14 1.80 3.76 6.94
CA TYR A 14 1.48 5.16 6.64
C TYR A 14 2.64 6.11 7.00
N GLU A 15 3.19 5.98 8.21
CA GLU A 15 4.31 6.82 8.65
C GLU A 15 5.58 6.58 7.83
N ALA A 16 5.84 5.33 7.42
CA ALA A 16 6.94 5.02 6.50
C ALA A 16 6.78 5.70 5.14
N LEU A 17 5.56 5.69 4.56
CA LEU A 17 5.29 6.40 3.30
C LEU A 17 5.42 7.91 3.45
N ARG A 18 4.98 8.47 4.58
CA ARG A 18 5.16 9.89 4.90
C ARG A 18 6.64 10.26 5.00
N ALA A 19 7.44 9.45 5.69
CA ALA A 19 8.88 9.64 5.81
C ALA A 19 9.57 9.54 4.44
N LEU A 20 9.19 8.55 3.62
CA LEU A 20 9.67 8.42 2.25
C LEU A 20 9.36 9.67 1.43
N ASN A 21 8.10 10.15 1.44
CA ASN A 21 7.72 11.35 0.71
C ASN A 21 8.56 12.56 1.12
N HIS A 22 8.85 12.71 2.41
CA HIS A 22 9.72 13.76 2.92
C HIS A 22 11.17 13.63 2.42
N ALA A 23 11.74 12.43 2.49
CA ALA A 23 13.09 12.15 1.98
C ALA A 23 13.23 12.42 0.47
N THR A 24 12.15 12.24 -0.29
CA THR A 24 12.15 12.46 -1.75
C THR A 24 11.81 13.89 -2.22
N LEU A 25 11.64 14.86 -1.30
CA LEU A 25 11.14 16.21 -1.64
C LEU A 25 12.03 17.01 -2.60
N ALA A 26 13.35 16.87 -2.49
CA ALA A 26 14.29 17.49 -3.39
C ALA A 26 15.56 16.63 -3.45
N PRO A 27 16.24 16.54 -4.60
CA PRO A 27 17.59 16.02 -4.64
C PRO A 27 18.48 16.91 -3.77
N THR A 28 18.92 16.41 -2.62
CA THR A 28 19.86 17.13 -1.77
C THR A 28 21.26 16.82 -2.25
N ARG A 29 21.87 17.78 -2.95
CA ARG A 29 23.25 17.67 -3.43
C ARG A 29 24.19 17.44 -2.24
N GLY A 30 24.72 16.23 -2.11
CA GLY A 30 25.60 15.84 -1.00
C GLY A 30 24.97 15.03 0.13
N ASP A 31 23.68 14.65 0.06
CA ASP A 31 23.16 13.53 0.86
C ASP A 31 23.25 12.25 0.03
N GLU A 32 23.75 11.17 0.65
CA GLU A 32 24.18 9.95 -0.06
C GLU A 32 23.04 9.12 -0.69
N ASP A 33 21.76 9.48 -0.45
CA ASP A 33 20.62 8.57 -0.63
C ASP A 33 19.51 9.03 -1.62
N TRP A 34 19.60 10.23 -2.23
CA TRP A 34 18.58 10.72 -3.19
C TRP A 34 19.14 11.68 -4.25
N GLU A 35 20.15 11.22 -5.01
CA GLU A 35 20.85 12.01 -6.02
C GLU A 35 20.93 11.31 -7.40
N PHE A 36 20.93 9.98 -7.42
CA PHE A 36 21.22 9.18 -8.61
C PHE A 36 19.98 8.43 -9.14
N PRO A 37 19.92 8.09 -10.43
CA PRO A 37 18.84 7.25 -10.98
C PRO A 37 18.66 5.90 -10.25
N GLY A 38 19.73 5.35 -9.68
CA GLY A 38 19.71 4.13 -8.87
C GLY A 38 18.86 4.26 -7.59
N ASP A 39 18.74 5.47 -7.04
CA ASP A 39 17.94 5.72 -5.84
C ASP A 39 16.45 5.65 -6.18
N ALA A 40 16.06 6.28 -7.30
CA ALA A 40 14.71 6.17 -7.85
C ALA A 40 14.34 4.73 -8.23
N TYR A 41 15.27 3.98 -8.82
CA TYR A 41 15.10 2.55 -9.11
C TYR A 41 14.77 1.78 -7.82
N SER A 42 15.56 1.98 -6.76
CA SER A 42 15.37 1.29 -5.49
C SER A 42 14.04 1.64 -4.81
N VAL A 43 13.65 2.92 -4.81
CA VAL A 43 12.36 3.36 -4.26
C VAL A 43 11.18 2.74 -5.02
N VAL A 44 11.18 2.81 -6.35
CA VAL A 44 10.09 2.23 -7.17
C VAL A 44 10.03 0.70 -7.01
N GLY A 45 11.17 0.03 -6.92
CA GLY A 45 11.23 -1.41 -6.66
C GLY A 45 10.59 -1.79 -5.32
N ASN A 46 10.91 -1.07 -4.25
CA ASN A 46 10.34 -1.31 -2.93
C ASN A 46 8.83 -1.00 -2.88
N LEU A 47 8.38 0.09 -3.51
CA LEU A 47 6.95 0.40 -3.62
C LEU A 47 6.19 -0.66 -4.43
N SER A 48 6.83 -1.26 -5.46
CA SER A 48 6.26 -2.37 -6.21
C SER A 48 5.99 -3.57 -5.28
N GLN A 49 6.96 -3.94 -4.44
CA GLN A 49 6.80 -5.02 -3.47
C GLN A 49 5.69 -4.72 -2.45
N ALA A 50 5.58 -3.48 -1.98
CA ALA A 50 4.50 -3.06 -1.08
C ALA A 50 3.13 -3.19 -1.76
N ALA A 51 3.01 -2.75 -3.02
CA ALA A 51 1.77 -2.88 -3.80
C ALA A 51 1.40 -4.35 -4.07
N MET A 52 2.38 -5.23 -4.27
CA MET A 52 2.18 -6.66 -4.50
C MET A 52 1.53 -7.38 -3.31
N VAL A 53 1.87 -6.99 -2.08
CA VAL A 53 1.38 -7.66 -0.86
C VAL A 53 0.12 -7.00 -0.27
N LEU A 54 -0.19 -5.77 -0.66
CA LEU A 54 -1.36 -5.04 -0.19
C LEU A 54 -2.70 -5.78 -0.40
N PRO A 55 -2.96 -6.46 -1.54
CA PRO A 55 -4.20 -7.21 -1.74
C PRO A 55 -4.45 -8.25 -0.65
N GLN A 56 -3.41 -8.93 -0.17
CA GLN A 56 -3.54 -9.95 0.88
C GLN A 56 -4.06 -9.34 2.20
N ALA A 57 -3.57 -8.17 2.60
CA ALA A 57 -4.05 -7.48 3.79
C ALA A 57 -5.52 -7.03 3.66
N LEU A 58 -5.92 -6.63 2.46
CA LEU A 58 -7.31 -6.27 2.14
C LEU A 58 -8.23 -7.51 2.18
N GLU A 59 -7.78 -8.64 1.65
CA GLU A 59 -8.51 -9.92 1.72
C GLU A 59 -8.69 -10.39 3.17
N GLN A 60 -7.67 -10.24 4.00
CA GLN A 60 -7.76 -10.58 5.43
C GLN A 60 -8.74 -9.67 6.17
N THR A 61 -8.79 -8.37 5.82
CA THR A 61 -9.80 -7.43 6.33
C THR A 61 -11.21 -7.88 5.92
N GLU A 62 -11.41 -8.22 4.65
CA GLU A 62 -12.69 -8.72 4.13
C GLU A 62 -13.13 -10.00 4.86
N ALA A 63 -12.20 -10.94 5.09
CA ALA A 63 -12.47 -12.19 5.78
C ALA A 63 -12.93 -11.98 7.23
N LEU A 64 -12.35 -11.01 7.95
CA LEU A 64 -12.79 -10.64 9.30
C LEU A 64 -14.24 -10.13 9.29
N VAL A 65 -14.58 -9.23 8.37
CA VAL A 65 -15.94 -8.68 8.28
C VAL A 65 -16.95 -9.78 7.96
N LYS A 66 -16.66 -10.65 6.98
CA LYS A 66 -17.52 -11.81 6.64
C LYS A 66 -17.71 -12.75 7.82
N HIS A 67 -16.67 -13.01 8.61
CA HIS A 67 -16.77 -13.85 9.79
C HIS A 67 -17.71 -13.25 10.85
N LEU A 68 -17.62 -11.94 11.08
CA LEU A 68 -18.48 -11.23 12.03
C LEU A 68 -19.93 -11.16 11.55
N GLU A 69 -20.14 -10.93 10.24
CA GLU A 69 -21.46 -10.96 9.60
C GLU A 69 -22.12 -12.33 9.79
N ALA A 70 -21.43 -13.42 9.42
CA ALA A 70 -21.94 -14.78 9.53
C ALA A 70 -22.26 -15.19 10.98
N SER A 71 -21.61 -14.55 11.95
CA SER A 71 -21.83 -14.80 13.38
C SER A 71 -22.90 -13.89 14.01
N GLY A 72 -23.53 -12.99 13.24
CA GLY A 72 -24.53 -12.05 13.74
C GLY A 72 -23.96 -10.96 14.66
N ASN A 73 -22.67 -10.68 14.58
CA ASN A 73 -21.95 -9.79 15.50
C ASN A 73 -21.83 -8.34 15.00
N LEU A 74 -22.52 -8.00 13.90
CA LEU A 74 -22.47 -6.67 13.30
C LEU A 74 -23.78 -5.91 13.50
N ARG A 75 -23.66 -4.61 13.71
CA ARG A 75 -24.77 -3.66 13.67
C ARG A 75 -24.31 -2.38 12.99
N SER A 76 -25.21 -1.71 12.29
CA SER A 76 -24.97 -0.37 11.77
C SER A 76 -25.63 0.65 12.69
N ASP A 77 -24.91 1.70 13.09
CA ASP A 77 -25.49 2.81 13.87
C ASP A 77 -26.53 3.61 13.07
N ARG A 78 -26.51 3.52 11.74
CA ARG A 78 -27.51 4.11 10.83
C ARG A 78 -28.70 3.19 10.53
N ASN A 79 -28.74 1.99 11.11
CA ASN A 79 -29.71 0.94 10.78
C ASN A 79 -29.73 0.55 9.28
N THR A 80 -28.59 0.59 8.59
CA THR A 80 -28.42 0.26 7.16
C THR A 80 -27.35 -0.82 6.94
N LEU A 81 -27.29 -1.83 7.81
CA LEU A 81 -26.18 -2.80 7.83
C LEU A 81 -25.90 -3.44 6.46
N ASP A 82 -26.94 -3.89 5.75
CA ASP A 82 -26.78 -4.53 4.43
C ASP A 82 -26.11 -3.58 3.41
N THR A 83 -26.54 -2.32 3.38
CA THR A 83 -25.96 -1.28 2.50
C THR A 83 -24.52 -0.98 2.89
N ASP A 84 -24.22 -0.93 4.19
CA ASP A 84 -22.89 -0.61 4.71
C ASP A 84 -21.90 -1.75 4.42
N LEU A 85 -22.36 -3.00 4.51
CA LEU A 85 -21.60 -4.19 4.13
C LEU A 85 -21.34 -4.24 2.63
N ALA A 86 -22.36 -3.99 1.79
CA ALA A 86 -22.19 -3.93 0.35
C ALA A 86 -21.14 -2.89 -0.04
N ALA A 87 -21.23 -1.67 0.48
CA ALA A 87 -20.25 -0.62 0.24
C ALA A 87 -18.83 -0.99 0.73
N THR A 88 -18.73 -1.70 1.86
CA THR A 88 -17.44 -2.17 2.39
C THR A 88 -16.80 -3.20 1.46
N TYR A 89 -17.58 -4.19 1.00
CA TYR A 89 -17.09 -5.25 0.12
C TYR A 89 -16.73 -4.72 -1.27
N ASP A 90 -17.55 -3.84 -1.83
CA ASP A 90 -17.26 -3.17 -3.11
C ASP A 90 -15.97 -2.35 -3.02
N GLY A 91 -15.80 -1.56 -1.96
CA GLY A 91 -14.59 -0.76 -1.74
C GLY A 91 -13.33 -1.62 -1.56
N LEU A 92 -13.41 -2.74 -0.83
CA LEU A 92 -12.29 -3.67 -0.69
C LEU A 92 -11.96 -4.38 -2.01
N ALA A 93 -12.96 -4.74 -2.81
CA ALA A 93 -12.75 -5.33 -4.14
C ALA A 93 -12.06 -4.33 -5.09
N GLU A 94 -12.52 -3.09 -5.13
CA GLU A 94 -11.91 -2.02 -5.92
C GLU A 94 -10.46 -1.75 -5.47
N ALA A 95 -10.21 -1.66 -4.16
CA ALA A 95 -8.89 -1.43 -3.61
C ALA A 95 -7.89 -2.55 -3.99
N LYS A 96 -8.32 -3.81 -3.98
CA LYS A 96 -7.48 -4.95 -4.43
C LYS A 96 -7.12 -4.84 -5.90
N ALA A 97 -8.09 -4.50 -6.76
CA ALA A 97 -7.86 -4.33 -8.19
C ALA A 97 -6.93 -3.12 -8.47
N ALA A 98 -7.10 -2.03 -7.73
CA ALA A 98 -6.24 -0.86 -7.82
C ALA A 98 -4.80 -1.17 -7.38
N ALA A 99 -4.61 -1.93 -6.30
CA ALA A 99 -3.29 -2.35 -5.83
C ALA A 99 -2.55 -3.23 -6.86
N GLN A 100 -3.26 -4.17 -7.50
CA GLN A 100 -2.71 -4.97 -8.60
C GLN A 100 -2.30 -4.10 -9.79
N THR A 101 -3.16 -3.14 -10.18
CA THR A 101 -2.86 -2.19 -11.27
C THR A 101 -1.64 -1.33 -10.93
N LEU A 102 -1.52 -0.89 -9.68
CA LEU A 102 -0.38 -0.13 -9.17
C LEU A 102 0.91 -0.95 -9.23
N PHE A 103 0.89 -2.20 -8.77
CA PHE A 103 2.03 -3.13 -8.85
C PHE A 103 2.53 -3.26 -10.30
N GLU A 104 1.64 -3.48 -11.25
CA GLU A 104 2.00 -3.59 -12.66
C GLU A 104 2.60 -2.30 -13.22
N ALA A 105 2.04 -1.14 -12.84
CA ALA A 105 2.57 0.16 -13.23
C ALA A 105 3.97 0.41 -12.66
N LEU A 106 4.18 0.08 -11.38
CA LEU A 106 5.47 0.22 -10.71
C LEU A 106 6.52 -0.73 -11.32
N ASN A 107 6.16 -1.96 -11.66
CA ASN A 107 7.08 -2.87 -12.37
C ASN A 107 7.51 -2.35 -13.74
N ARG A 108 6.59 -1.73 -14.49
CA ARG A 108 6.94 -1.08 -15.77
C ARG A 108 7.90 0.09 -15.54
N ALA A 109 7.65 0.94 -14.54
CA ALA A 109 8.54 2.05 -14.19
C ALA A 109 9.92 1.55 -13.75
N HIS A 110 9.97 0.53 -12.88
CA HIS A 110 11.20 -0.12 -12.43
C HIS A 110 12.03 -0.67 -13.59
N SER A 111 11.37 -1.35 -14.53
CA SER A 111 12.01 -1.86 -15.75
C SER A 111 12.53 -0.74 -16.64
N GLY A 112 11.79 0.37 -16.75
CA GLY A 112 12.20 1.56 -17.50
C GLY A 112 13.35 2.34 -16.86
N LEU A 113 13.49 2.28 -15.54
CA LEU A 113 14.61 2.86 -14.79
C LEU A 113 15.89 2.04 -14.91
N SER A 114 15.79 0.71 -15.08
CA SER A 114 16.95 -0.19 -15.15
C SER A 114 18.08 0.22 -16.12
N PRO A 115 17.82 0.73 -17.34
CA PRO A 115 18.89 1.16 -18.24
C PRO A 115 19.37 2.61 -18.04
N ILE A 116 18.77 3.37 -17.10
CA ILE A 116 19.08 4.79 -16.89
C ILE A 116 20.27 4.91 -15.94
N ALA A 117 21.35 5.55 -16.40
CA ALA A 117 22.54 5.83 -15.60
C ALA A 117 22.74 7.34 -15.43
N TYR A 118 23.47 7.73 -14.39
CA TYR A 118 23.89 9.12 -14.21
C TYR A 118 24.82 9.53 -15.36
N LYS A 119 24.68 10.76 -15.85
CA LYS A 119 25.56 11.31 -16.89
C LYS A 119 26.64 12.15 -16.22
N ASP A 120 27.88 11.72 -16.36
CA ASP A 120 29.09 12.43 -15.90
C ASP A 120 29.15 13.89 -16.39
#